data_AF-A0A562T3C5-F1
#
_entry.id   AF-A0A562T3C5-F1
#
_cell.length_a   1.000
_cell.length_b   1.000
_cell.length_c   1.000
_cell.angle_alpha   90.00
_cell.angle_beta   90.00
_cell.angle_gamma   90.00
#
_symmetry.space_group_name_H-M   'P 1'
#
loop_
_entity.id
_entity.type
_entity.pdbx_description
1 polymer ?
#
loop_
_entity_poly.entity_id
_entity_poly.type
_entity_poly.pdbx_seq_one_letter_code
_entity_poly.pdbx_strand_id
1 'polypeptide(L)'
;MSFKMHIPFLSRLRKTPPAFDHENFIRLLHYYKEGRTTREEDRYIRAELQRNSDACMLMEDFRDTYGIDPILGRKRNRLAMASIAVIAILCAAGLLFAVGKNYRIVPIEQQNYHFRYKTLQELSGIIAREYRVKVIFDTPESASYHYTGMLDMNRPLSAFLEDVRNVSQVEYYYDVEGNLHFR
;
A
#
# COMPACT_ATOMS: atom_id res chain seq x y z
N MET A 1 1.84 36.70 4.69
CA MET A 1 1.88 36.59 6.16
C MET A 1 0.46 36.40 6.67
N SER A 2 0.14 35.26 7.28
CA SER A 2 -1.20 34.97 7.82
C SER A 2 -1.17 35.20 9.33
N PHE A 3 -1.75 36.32 9.79
CA PHE A 3 -1.89 36.60 11.22
C PHE A 3 -2.94 35.65 11.81
N LYS A 4 -2.51 34.57 12.46
CA LYS A 4 -3.38 33.77 13.33
C LYS A 4 -3.63 34.59 14.60
N MET A 5 -4.69 35.38 14.60
CA MET A 5 -5.17 36.03 15.82
C MET A 5 -5.84 34.96 16.68
N HIS A 6 -5.17 34.59 17.77
CA HIS A 6 -5.71 33.69 18.77
C HIS A 6 -6.78 34.47 19.54
N ILE A 7 -8.07 34.29 19.22
CA ILE A 7 -9.13 34.87 20.04
C ILE A 7 -9.08 34.16 21.41
N PRO A 8 -8.70 34.83 22.51
CA PRO A 8 -8.44 34.17 23.79
C PRO A 8 -9.71 33.61 24.45
N PHE A 9 -10.88 33.98 23.91
CA PHE A 9 -12.18 33.81 24.53
C PHE A 9 -12.69 32.37 24.57
N LEU A 10 -12.38 31.55 23.57
CA LEU A 10 -12.94 30.19 23.47
C LEU A 10 -12.26 29.17 24.42
N SER A 11 -11.16 29.55 25.06
CA SER A 11 -10.40 28.66 25.96
C SER A 11 -10.97 28.54 27.38
N ARG A 12 -12.06 29.25 27.72
CA ARG A 12 -12.74 29.15 29.03
C ARG A 12 -14.25 29.21 28.87
N LEU A 13 -14.86 28.12 28.44
CA LEU A 13 -16.30 27.93 28.59
C LEU A 13 -16.65 27.79 30.09
N ARG A 14 -16.89 28.93 30.74
CA ARG A 14 -17.55 28.99 32.06
C ARG A 14 -18.99 28.47 31.94
N LYS A 15 -19.57 28.04 33.07
CA LYS A 15 -20.93 27.45 33.18
C LYS A 15 -22.07 28.33 32.65
N THR A 16 -21.83 29.62 32.42
CA THR A 16 -22.81 30.55 31.84
C THR A 16 -22.23 31.16 30.57
N PRO A 17 -22.96 31.11 29.44
CA PRO A 17 -22.51 31.76 28.23
C PRO A 17 -22.43 33.28 28.47
N PRO A 18 -21.40 33.94 27.94
CA PRO A 18 -21.25 35.38 28.03
C PRO A 18 -22.41 36.09 27.35
N ALA A 19 -22.68 37.34 27.75
CA ALA A 19 -23.65 38.19 27.08
C ALA A 19 -23.33 38.31 25.59
N PHE A 20 -24.37 38.38 24.76
CA PHE A 20 -24.22 38.43 23.32
C PHE A 20 -23.60 39.76 22.87
N ASP A 21 -22.45 39.67 22.22
CA ASP A 21 -21.68 40.79 21.70
C ASP A 21 -21.94 40.94 20.19
N HIS A 22 -22.69 41.98 19.83
CA HIS A 22 -23.14 42.25 18.47
C HIS A 22 -21.97 42.55 17.52
N GLU A 23 -20.99 43.35 17.95
CA GLU A 23 -19.85 43.74 17.13
C GLU A 23 -18.97 42.53 16.81
N ASN A 24 -18.70 41.72 17.83
CA ASN A 24 -17.92 40.50 17.64
C ASN A 24 -18.67 39.50 16.75
N PHE A 25 -19.98 39.39 16.87
CA PHE A 25 -20.78 38.53 16.01
C PHE A 25 -20.74 38.99 14.55
N ILE A 26 -20.94 40.27 14.28
CA ILE A 26 -20.83 40.84 12.92
C ILE A 26 -19.43 40.57 12.33
N ARG A 27 -18.37 40.79 13.11
CA ARG A 27 -17.00 40.47 12.68
C ARG A 27 -16.84 38.99 12.32
N LEU A 28 -17.42 38.10 13.11
CA LEU A 28 -17.41 36.66 12.81
C LEU A 28 -18.19 36.33 11.54
N LEU A 29 -19.29 37.02 11.22
CA LEU A 29 -20.00 36.86 9.95
C LEU A 29 -19.15 37.29 8.76
N HIS A 30 -18.39 38.38 8.87
CA HIS A 30 -17.42 38.79 7.86
C HIS A 30 -16.33 37.72 7.63
N TYR A 31 -15.75 37.18 8.70
CA TYR A 31 -14.78 36.09 8.57
C TYR A 31 -15.38 34.82 8.00
N TYR A 32 -16.65 34.53 8.33
CA TYR A 32 -17.38 33.39 7.80
C TYR A 32 -17.55 33.51 6.28
N LYS A 33 -17.95 34.70 5.81
CA LYS A 33 -18.04 35.03 4.38
C LYS A 33 -16.71 34.83 3.66
N GLU A 34 -15.59 35.22 4.27
CA GLU A 34 -14.24 35.03 3.71
C GLU A 34 -13.73 33.58 3.80
N GLY A 35 -14.47 32.66 4.42
CA GLY A 35 -14.03 31.28 4.65
C GLY A 35 -12.87 31.16 5.65
N ARG A 36 -12.71 32.15 6.51
CA ARG A 36 -11.60 32.29 7.47
C ARG A 36 -11.93 31.86 8.89
N THR A 37 -13.19 31.52 9.16
CA THR A 37 -13.61 31.00 10.46
C THR A 37 -13.03 29.62 10.74
N THR A 38 -12.63 29.43 11.98
CA THR A 38 -12.29 28.14 12.56
C THR A 38 -13.54 27.31 12.83
N ARG A 39 -13.35 26.00 13.09
CA ARG A 39 -14.46 25.09 13.42
C ARG A 39 -15.23 25.49 14.69
N GLU A 40 -14.55 26.12 15.64
CA GLU A 40 -15.17 26.55 16.90
C GLU A 40 -16.01 27.82 16.70
N GLU A 41 -15.50 28.78 15.94
CA GLU A 41 -16.25 29.98 15.54
C GLU A 41 -17.49 29.61 14.71
N ASP A 42 -17.37 28.66 13.77
CA ASP A 42 -18.53 28.15 13.01
C ASP A 42 -19.58 27.48 13.91
N ARG A 43 -19.13 26.83 14.98
CA ARG A 43 -20.03 26.19 15.95
C ARG A 43 -20.70 27.25 16.83
N TYR A 44 -19.94 28.27 17.25
CA TYR A 44 -20.45 29.41 17.99
C TYR A 44 -21.51 30.17 17.18
N ILE A 45 -21.22 30.51 15.92
CA ILE A 45 -22.19 31.19 15.03
C ILE A 45 -23.49 30.38 14.96
N ARG A 46 -23.42 29.07 14.71
CA ARG A 46 -24.62 28.22 14.66
C ARG A 46 -25.37 28.15 15.98
N ALA A 47 -24.65 28.05 17.09
CA ALA A 47 -25.26 28.00 18.41
C ALA A 47 -25.96 29.32 18.75
N GLU A 48 -25.37 30.47 18.41
CA GLU A 48 -26.00 31.78 18.60
C GLU A 48 -27.26 31.95 17.78
N LEU A 49 -27.23 31.58 16.49
CA LEU A 49 -28.41 31.62 15.62
C LEU A 49 -29.56 30.74 16.13
N GLN A 50 -29.28 29.71 16.93
CA GLN A 50 -30.34 28.87 17.50
C GLN A 50 -30.93 29.41 18.80
N ARG A 51 -30.17 30.21 19.54
CA ARG A 51 -30.52 30.61 20.92
C ARG A 51 -30.82 32.09 21.09
N ASN A 52 -30.44 32.94 20.14
CA ASN A 52 -30.55 34.39 20.25
C ASN A 52 -31.24 34.99 19.01
N SER A 53 -32.36 35.69 19.22
CA SER A 53 -33.11 36.39 18.18
C SER A 53 -32.29 37.49 17.49
N ASP A 54 -31.46 38.20 18.25
CA ASP A 54 -30.66 39.31 17.73
C ASP A 54 -29.59 38.80 16.76
N ALA A 55 -29.02 37.62 17.05
CA ALA A 55 -28.10 36.95 16.15
C ALA A 55 -28.77 36.56 14.82
N CYS A 56 -30.03 36.13 14.86
CA CYS A 56 -30.81 35.84 13.65
C CYS A 56 -31.06 37.11 12.83
N MET A 57 -31.47 38.21 13.47
CA MET A 57 -31.69 39.48 12.79
C MET A 57 -30.41 39.98 12.12
N LEU A 58 -29.28 39.99 12.84
CA LEU A 58 -27.99 40.40 12.28
C LEU A 58 -27.58 39.51 11.10
N MET A 59 -27.89 38.22 11.15
CA MET A 59 -27.60 37.30 10.06
C MET A 59 -28.49 37.56 8.84
N GLU A 60 -29.75 37.90 9.05
CA GLU A 60 -30.68 38.27 7.99
C GLU A 60 -30.24 39.57 7.30
N ASP A 61 -29.92 40.61 8.07
CA ASP A 61 -29.36 41.88 7.54
C ASP A 61 -28.06 41.63 6.77
N PHE A 62 -27.19 40.78 7.30
CA PHE A 62 -25.94 40.40 6.65
C PHE A 62 -26.19 39.64 5.35
N ARG A 63 -27.18 38.74 5.32
CA ARG A 63 -27.59 38.00 4.12
C ARG A 63 -28.13 38.94 3.06
N ASP A 64 -28.99 39.89 3.43
CA ASP A 64 -29.59 40.85 2.51
C ASP A 64 -28.53 41.80 1.94
N THR A 65 -27.54 42.17 2.74
CA THR A 65 -26.42 43.03 2.31
C THR A 65 -25.48 42.32 1.34
N TYR A 66 -25.15 41.04 1.59
CA TYR A 66 -24.08 40.36 0.86
C TYR A 66 -24.54 39.22 -0.06
N GLY A 67 -25.82 38.85 -0.05
CA GLY A 67 -26.39 37.79 -0.89
C GLY A 67 -25.83 36.39 -0.57
N ILE A 68 -25.35 36.15 0.65
CA ILE A 68 -24.71 34.88 1.04
C ILE A 68 -25.60 34.13 2.00
N ASP A 69 -25.98 32.90 1.63
CA ASP A 69 -26.65 31.95 2.51
C ASP A 69 -25.60 31.08 3.25
N PRO A 70 -25.30 31.36 4.52
CA PRO A 70 -24.20 30.72 5.22
C PRO A 70 -24.44 29.22 5.45
N ILE A 71 -25.70 28.78 5.49
CA ILE A 71 -26.07 27.39 5.75
C ILE A 71 -25.77 26.47 4.55
N LEU A 72 -25.70 27.02 3.32
CA LEU A 72 -25.51 26.26 2.08
C LEU A 72 -24.05 26.20 1.59
N GLY A 73 -23.21 27.18 1.96
CA GLY A 73 -21.86 27.35 1.40
C GLY A 73 -20.86 26.21 1.64
N ARG A 74 -21.05 25.37 2.68
CA ARG A 74 -20.09 24.30 3.01
C ARG A 74 -20.53 22.87 2.64
N LYS A 75 -21.82 22.65 2.37
CA LYS A 75 -22.34 21.31 2.03
C LYS A 75 -22.03 20.90 0.58
N ARG A 76 -21.91 21.89 -0.33
CA ARG A 76 -21.61 21.65 -1.75
C ARG A 76 -20.20 21.09 -2.00
N ASN A 77 -19.20 21.48 -1.21
CA ASN A 77 -17.83 21.03 -1.39
C ASN A 77 -17.57 19.62 -0.85
N ARG A 78 -18.36 19.13 0.12
CA ARG A 78 -18.22 17.75 0.62
C ARG A 78 -18.72 16.71 -0.38
N LEU A 79 -19.84 16.99 -1.05
CA LEU A 79 -20.37 16.11 -2.09
C LEU A 79 -19.45 16.11 -3.32
N ALA A 80 -18.99 17.29 -3.78
CA ALA A 80 -18.06 17.37 -4.91
C ALA A 80 -16.71 16.64 -4.63
N MET A 81 -16.17 16.76 -3.42
CA MET A 81 -14.92 16.06 -3.06
C MET A 81 -15.10 14.55 -2.90
N ALA A 82 -16.26 14.09 -2.43
CA ALA A 82 -16.56 12.66 -2.37
C ALA A 82 -16.63 12.05 -3.78
N SER A 83 -17.23 12.75 -4.75
CA SER A 83 -17.29 12.33 -6.15
C SER A 83 -15.89 12.18 -6.76
N ILE A 84 -15.00 13.15 -6.52
CA ILE A 84 -13.63 13.12 -7.04
C ILE A 84 -12.84 11.94 -6.45
N ALA A 85 -13.01 11.65 -5.16
CA ALA A 85 -12.34 10.51 -4.53
C ALA A 85 -12.80 9.17 -5.13
N VAL A 86 -14.10 8.99 -5.36
CA VAL A 86 -14.64 7.77 -5.99
C VAL A 86 -14.13 7.62 -7.43
N ILE A 87 -14.10 8.70 -8.22
CA ILE A 87 -13.56 8.67 -9.58
C ILE A 87 -12.06 8.34 -9.58
N ALA A 88 -11.26 8.93 -8.67
CA ALA A 88 -9.84 8.64 -8.56
C ALA A 88 -9.58 7.16 -8.18
N ILE A 89 -10.38 6.58 -7.28
CA ILE A 89 -10.29 5.16 -6.91
C ILE A 89 -10.64 4.27 -8.10
N LEU A 90 -11.70 4.59 -8.85
CA LEU A 90 -12.09 3.83 -10.04
C LEU A 90 -11.04 3.93 -11.16
N CYS A 91 -10.44 5.11 -11.37
CA CYS A 91 -9.34 5.29 -12.32
C CYS A 91 -8.09 4.51 -11.92
N ALA A 92 -7.72 4.51 -10.63
CA ALA A 92 -6.57 3.75 -10.13
C ALA A 92 -6.79 2.23 -10.28
N ALA A 93 -8.00 1.73 -9.96
CA ALA A 93 -8.35 0.33 -10.14
C ALA A 93 -8.35 -0.08 -11.62
N GLY A 94 -8.86 0.77 -12.51
CA GLY A 94 -8.81 0.56 -13.96
C GLY A 94 -7.39 0.54 -14.51
N LEU A 95 -6.50 1.42 -14.02
CA LEU A 95 -5.09 1.44 -14.40
C LEU A 95 -4.37 0.17 -13.94
N LEU A 96 -4.60 -0.27 -12.70
CA LEU A 96 -4.06 -1.52 -12.17
C LEU A 96 -4.54 -2.74 -12.96
N PHE A 97 -5.82 -2.76 -13.37
CA PHE A 97 -6.36 -3.83 -14.19
C PHE A 97 -5.78 -3.84 -15.61
N ALA A 98 -5.59 -2.68 -16.23
CA ALA A 98 -5.00 -2.54 -17.55
C ALA A 98 -3.50 -2.91 -17.57
N VAL A 99 -2.74 -2.48 -16.57
CA VAL A 99 -1.33 -2.90 -16.37
C VAL A 99 -1.27 -4.38 -16.00
N GLY A 100 -2.23 -4.86 -15.20
CA GLY A 100 -2.42 -6.25 -14.81
C GLY A 100 -2.51 -7.23 -15.99
N LYS A 101 -3.21 -6.84 -17.06
CA LYS A 101 -3.37 -7.65 -18.27
C LYS A 101 -2.10 -7.77 -19.12
N ASN A 102 -1.10 -6.91 -18.90
CA ASN A 102 0.20 -6.97 -19.59
C ASN A 102 1.28 -7.72 -18.82
N TYR A 103 1.00 -8.25 -17.63
CA TYR A 103 1.80 -9.34 -17.08
C TYR A 103 1.41 -10.63 -17.80
N ARG A 104 1.87 -10.77 -19.05
CA ARG A 104 2.13 -12.09 -19.58
C ARG A 104 3.16 -12.69 -18.63
N ILE A 105 2.69 -13.51 -17.69
CA ILE A 105 3.52 -14.52 -17.08
C ILE A 105 4.03 -15.30 -18.29
N VAL A 106 5.24 -14.99 -18.74
CA VAL A 106 5.94 -15.85 -19.69
C VAL A 106 5.99 -17.17 -18.95
N PRO A 107 5.34 -18.24 -19.43
CA PRO A 107 5.56 -19.54 -18.83
C PRO A 107 7.07 -19.73 -18.93
N ILE A 108 7.77 -19.74 -17.79
CA ILE A 108 9.13 -20.23 -17.76
C ILE A 108 8.97 -21.64 -18.30
N GLU A 109 9.48 -21.87 -19.51
CA GLU A 109 9.43 -23.18 -20.13
C GLU A 109 10.06 -24.12 -19.11
N GLN A 110 9.25 -24.98 -18.52
CA GLN A 110 9.69 -25.82 -17.41
C GLN A 110 10.70 -26.81 -17.97
N GLN A 111 11.99 -26.47 -17.87
CA GLN A 111 13.06 -27.30 -18.38
C GLN A 111 13.30 -28.46 -17.40
N ASN A 112 12.44 -29.46 -17.50
CA ASN A 112 12.53 -30.70 -16.74
C ASN A 112 13.28 -31.74 -17.58
N TYR A 113 14.37 -32.26 -17.03
CA TYR A 113 15.10 -33.37 -17.64
C TYR A 113 14.71 -34.68 -16.95
N HIS A 114 13.88 -35.48 -17.61
CA HIS A 114 13.49 -36.82 -17.13
C HIS A 114 14.48 -37.87 -17.60
N PHE A 115 14.86 -38.76 -16.69
CA PHE A 115 15.76 -39.86 -17.02
C PHE A 115 15.35 -41.11 -16.25
N ARG A 116 15.67 -42.26 -16.83
CA ARG A 116 15.41 -43.57 -16.24
C ARG A 116 16.69 -44.36 -16.24
N TYR A 117 17.00 -44.93 -15.08
CA TYR A 117 18.11 -45.86 -14.88
C TYR A 117 19.44 -45.32 -15.45
N LYS A 118 19.76 -44.06 -15.12
CA LYS A 118 21.00 -43.39 -15.53
C LYS A 118 21.97 -43.36 -14.37
N THR A 119 23.26 -43.54 -14.65
CA THR A 119 24.31 -43.39 -13.64
C THR A 119 24.46 -41.93 -13.24
N LEU A 120 24.89 -41.66 -11.99
CA LEU A 120 25.22 -40.29 -11.59
C LEU A 120 26.34 -39.70 -12.46
N GLN A 121 27.28 -40.53 -12.94
CA GLN A 121 28.31 -40.11 -13.89
C GLN A 121 27.71 -39.61 -15.21
N GLU A 122 26.70 -40.27 -15.77
CA GLU A 122 26.01 -39.78 -16.98
C GLU A 122 25.27 -38.47 -16.71
N LEU A 123 24.68 -38.31 -15.52
CA LEU A 123 23.98 -37.07 -15.14
C LEU A 123 24.94 -35.92 -14.84
N SER A 124 26.19 -36.20 -14.46
CA SER A 124 27.19 -35.20 -14.07
C SER A 124 27.41 -34.13 -15.14
N GLY A 125 27.39 -34.49 -16.43
CA GLY A 125 27.57 -33.55 -17.53
C GLY A 125 26.42 -32.54 -17.64
N ILE A 126 25.19 -32.98 -17.37
CA ILE A 126 24.02 -32.11 -17.35
C ILE A 126 24.07 -31.22 -16.11
N ILE A 127 24.32 -31.80 -14.93
CA ILE A 127 24.45 -31.04 -13.68
C ILE A 127 25.53 -29.95 -13.82
N ALA A 128 26.69 -30.31 -14.36
CA ALA A 128 27.80 -29.37 -14.52
C ALA A 128 27.48 -28.23 -15.48
N ARG A 129 26.79 -28.53 -16.59
CA ARG A 129 26.42 -27.52 -17.58
C ARG A 129 25.32 -26.58 -17.07
N GLU A 130 24.25 -27.12 -16.52
CA GLU A 130 23.08 -26.33 -16.12
C GLU A 130 23.34 -25.51 -14.85
N TYR A 131 24.09 -26.06 -13.88
CA TYR A 131 24.35 -25.42 -12.60
C TYR A 131 25.75 -24.79 -12.48
N ARG A 132 26.57 -24.86 -13.55
CA ARG A 132 27.93 -24.29 -13.59
C ARG A 132 28.82 -24.75 -12.44
N VAL A 133 28.67 -26.00 -12.04
CA VAL A 133 29.43 -26.64 -10.97
C VAL A 133 30.30 -27.76 -11.53
N LYS A 134 31.53 -27.92 -11.05
CA LYS A 134 32.32 -29.11 -11.39
C LYS A 134 31.86 -30.27 -10.51
N VAL A 135 31.56 -31.41 -11.12
CA VAL A 135 31.14 -32.62 -10.41
C VAL A 135 32.32 -33.58 -10.30
N ILE A 136 32.61 -34.04 -9.09
CA ILE A 136 33.69 -34.96 -8.74
C ILE A 136 33.09 -36.17 -8.02
N PHE A 137 33.58 -37.36 -8.34
CA PHE A 137 33.18 -38.60 -7.67
C PHE A 137 34.35 -39.10 -6.84
N ASP A 138 34.15 -39.19 -5.53
CA ASP A 138 35.19 -39.64 -4.59
C ASP A 138 35.40 -41.16 -4.66
N THR A 139 34.35 -41.90 -5.06
CA THR A 139 34.32 -43.36 -5.12
C THR A 139 33.76 -43.84 -6.48
N PRO A 140 34.27 -44.94 -7.07
CA PRO A 140 33.67 -45.53 -8.26
C PRO A 140 32.21 -45.97 -8.07
N GLU A 141 31.84 -46.35 -6.84
CA GLU A 141 30.49 -46.73 -6.44
C GLU A 141 29.51 -45.55 -6.58
N SER A 142 29.89 -44.35 -6.13
CA SER A 142 29.04 -43.16 -6.29
C SER A 142 28.84 -42.78 -7.76
N ALA A 143 29.87 -42.90 -8.60
CA ALA A 143 29.78 -42.62 -10.03
C ALA A 143 28.83 -43.59 -10.76
N SER A 144 28.87 -44.86 -10.39
CA SER A 144 28.11 -45.95 -11.03
C SER A 144 26.70 -46.15 -10.47
N TYR A 145 26.30 -45.38 -9.45
CA TYR A 145 24.96 -45.47 -8.87
C TYR A 145 23.87 -45.09 -9.88
N HIS A 146 22.91 -46.00 -10.09
CA HIS A 146 21.82 -45.80 -11.04
C HIS A 146 20.64 -45.11 -10.36
N TYR A 147 20.19 -44.00 -10.95
CA TYR A 147 19.09 -43.20 -10.46
C TYR A 147 17.99 -43.06 -11.52
N THR A 148 16.74 -43.01 -11.07
CA THR A 148 15.55 -42.76 -11.90
C THR A 148 14.79 -41.61 -11.28
N GLY A 149 14.56 -40.55 -12.06
CA GLY A 149 13.95 -39.35 -11.53
C GLY A 149 13.85 -38.23 -12.56
N MET A 150 13.81 -37.01 -12.04
CA MET A 150 13.71 -35.80 -12.83
C MET A 150 14.64 -34.74 -12.23
N LEU A 151 15.33 -34.01 -13.10
CA LEU A 151 16.08 -32.81 -12.74
C LEU A 151 15.25 -31.60 -13.17
N ASP A 152 14.66 -30.91 -12.19
CA ASP A 152 13.93 -29.66 -12.41
C ASP A 152 14.91 -28.48 -12.38
N MET A 153 15.21 -27.90 -13.55
CA MET A 153 16.17 -26.81 -13.66
C MET A 153 15.65 -25.48 -13.08
N ASN A 154 14.38 -25.41 -12.68
CA ASN A 154 13.81 -24.26 -11.99
C ASN A 154 13.97 -24.35 -10.47
N ARG A 155 14.48 -25.48 -9.95
CA ARG A 155 14.72 -25.70 -8.52
C ARG A 155 16.23 -25.63 -8.23
N PRO A 156 16.61 -25.25 -7.00
CA PRO A 156 18.02 -25.30 -6.61
C PRO A 156 18.52 -26.75 -6.68
N LEU A 157 19.77 -26.94 -7.14
CA LEU A 157 20.40 -28.25 -7.27
C LEU A 157 20.33 -29.07 -5.96
N SER A 158 20.37 -28.40 -4.81
CA SER A 158 20.21 -29.05 -3.51
C SER A 158 18.94 -29.88 -3.39
N ALA A 159 17.83 -29.49 -4.02
CA ALA A 159 16.61 -30.30 -3.99
C ALA A 159 16.83 -31.68 -4.65
N PHE A 160 17.51 -31.71 -5.79
CA PHE A 160 17.87 -32.96 -6.47
C PHE A 160 18.88 -33.77 -5.64
N LEU A 161 19.89 -33.13 -5.05
CA LEU A 161 20.91 -33.81 -4.25
C LEU A 161 20.31 -34.43 -2.98
N GLU A 162 19.35 -33.75 -2.35
CA GLU A 162 18.56 -34.28 -1.24
C GLU A 162 17.76 -35.51 -1.65
N ASP A 163 17.11 -35.48 -2.81
CA ASP A 163 16.37 -36.64 -3.32
C ASP A 163 17.32 -37.83 -3.56
N VAL A 164 18.50 -37.60 -4.14
CA VAL A 164 19.53 -38.64 -4.33
C VAL A 164 20.00 -39.18 -2.98
N ARG A 165 20.32 -38.35 -2.00
CA ARG A 165 20.74 -38.79 -0.66
C ARG A 165 19.65 -39.60 0.05
N ASN A 166 18.39 -39.19 -0.07
CA ASN A 166 17.27 -39.83 0.63
C ASN A 166 16.92 -41.22 0.09
N VAL A 167 17.14 -41.48 -1.19
CA VAL A 167 16.80 -42.76 -1.85
C VAL A 167 18.00 -43.68 -2.06
N SER A 168 19.21 -43.17 -1.83
CA SER A 168 20.47 -43.88 -2.00
C SER A 168 21.28 -43.87 -0.71
N GLN A 169 22.49 -44.42 -0.77
CA GLN A 169 23.51 -44.24 0.28
C GLN A 169 24.63 -43.30 -0.19
N VAL A 170 24.42 -42.59 -1.30
CA VAL A 170 25.39 -41.65 -1.85
C VAL A 170 25.25 -40.33 -1.11
N GLU A 171 26.33 -39.92 -0.45
CA GLU A 171 26.42 -38.64 0.21
C GLU A 171 26.94 -37.56 -0.76
N TYR A 172 26.72 -36.30 -0.42
CA TYR A 172 27.26 -35.18 -1.21
C TYR A 172 27.77 -34.05 -0.33
N TYR A 173 28.76 -33.30 -0.83
CA TYR A 173 29.26 -32.09 -0.20
C TYR A 173 29.89 -31.16 -1.23
N TYR A 174 30.10 -29.89 -0.85
CA TYR A 174 30.85 -28.93 -1.65
C TYR A 174 32.23 -28.71 -1.01
N ASP A 175 33.29 -28.69 -1.82
CA ASP A 175 34.64 -28.37 -1.35
C ASP A 175 34.85 -26.86 -1.18
N VAL A 176 36.07 -26.46 -0.79
CA VAL A 176 36.45 -25.05 -0.61
C VAL A 176 36.47 -24.24 -1.90
N GLU A 177 36.55 -24.90 -3.06
CA GLU A 177 36.54 -24.28 -4.39
C GLU A 177 35.11 -24.19 -4.96
N GLY A 178 34.13 -24.80 -4.29
CA GLY A 178 32.74 -24.88 -4.72
C GLY A 178 32.45 -26.02 -5.70
N ASN A 179 33.35 -27.01 -5.82
CA ASN A 179 33.10 -28.22 -6.60
C ASN A 179 32.15 -29.14 -5.83
N LEU A 180 31.23 -29.80 -6.54
CA LEU A 180 30.29 -30.77 -5.98
C LEU A 180 30.94 -32.15 -5.96
N HIS A 181 31.04 -32.75 -4.78
CA HIS A 181 31.51 -34.11 -4.56
C HIS A 181 30.35 -35.05 -4.26
N PHE A 182 30.36 -36.23 -4.89
CA PHE A 182 29.56 -37.39 -4.50
C PHE A 182 30.45 -38.44 -3.83
N ARG A 183 30.00 -39.00 -2.71
CA ARG A 183 30.76 -39.95 -1.87
C ARG A 183 29.98 -41.23 -1.62
#